data_AF-A0A1F8P2R4-F1
#
_entry.id   AF-A0A1F8P2R4-F1
#
_cell.length_a   1.000
_cell.length_b   1.000
_cell.length_c   1.000
_cell.angle_alpha   90.00
_cell.angle_beta   90.00
_cell.angle_gamma   90.00
#
_symmetry.space_group_name_H-M   'P 1'
#
loop_
_entity.id
_entity.type
_entity.pdbx_description
1 polymer ?
#
loop_
_entity_poly.entity_id
_entity_poly.type
_entity_poly.pdbx_seq_one_letter_code
_entity_poly.pdbx_strand_id
1 'polypeptide(L)'
;MGRNKDIDLASFVEMEYPIHAVIRLKKQSLKMRNRAAACHASQLGGGGGRRGGLLGLMNRLFGQRDCYMRVAPPVKGHVHERDLFKGVR
;
A
#
# COMPACT_ATOMS: atom_id res chain seq x y z
N MET A 1 8.96 -11.95 -11.88
CA MET A 1 8.30 -11.88 -13.20
C MET A 1 6.86 -12.35 -13.03
N GLY A 2 5.88 -11.61 -13.56
CA GLY A 2 4.46 -11.94 -13.41
C GLY A 2 4.18 -13.37 -13.87
N ARG A 3 3.32 -14.08 -13.15
CA ARG A 3 3.01 -15.50 -13.42
C ARG A 3 2.49 -15.73 -14.84
N ASN A 4 1.95 -14.67 -15.47
CA ASN A 4 1.40 -14.65 -16.81
C ASN A 4 2.30 -13.99 -17.87
N LYS A 5 3.53 -13.53 -17.53
CA LYS A 5 4.50 -12.90 -18.46
C LYS A 5 3.97 -11.71 -19.29
N ASP A 6 2.86 -11.13 -18.87
CA ASP A 6 2.08 -10.07 -19.52
C ASP A 6 2.42 -8.67 -19.00
N ILE A 7 3.33 -8.58 -18.03
CA ILE A 7 3.72 -7.32 -17.40
C ILE A 7 5.10 -6.93 -17.96
N ASP A 8 5.10 -5.96 -18.87
CA ASP A 8 6.31 -5.25 -19.24
C ASP A 8 6.74 -4.37 -18.06
N LEU A 9 7.79 -4.77 -17.36
CA LEU A 9 8.32 -4.04 -16.21
C LEU A 9 9.17 -2.84 -16.64
N ALA A 10 9.66 -2.80 -17.88
CA ALA A 10 10.52 -1.72 -18.36
C ALA A 10 9.72 -0.42 -18.50
N SER A 11 8.48 -0.48 -18.97
CA SER A 11 7.58 0.69 -19.08
C SER A 11 7.19 1.31 -17.74
N PHE A 12 7.39 0.62 -16.61
CA PHE A 12 7.11 1.15 -15.27
C PHE A 12 8.30 1.91 -14.66
N VAL A 13 9.51 1.76 -15.21
CA VAL A 13 10.72 2.39 -14.64
C VAL A 13 10.77 3.90 -14.94
N GLU A 14 10.16 4.33 -16.04
CA GLU A 14 10.19 5.74 -16.47
C GLU A 14 9.19 6.64 -15.72
N MET A 15 8.19 6.06 -15.02
CA MET A 15 7.18 6.84 -14.31
C MET A 15 7.52 7.03 -12.84
N GLU A 16 7.63 8.29 -12.41
CA GLU A 16 7.71 8.65 -11.00
C GLU A 16 6.32 8.63 -10.35
N TYR A 17 6.17 7.86 -9.26
CA TYR A 17 4.95 7.78 -8.46
C TYR A 17 5.17 8.39 -7.06
N PRO A 18 5.18 9.72 -6.92
CA PRO A 18 5.41 10.38 -5.63
C PRO A 18 4.32 10.09 -4.61
N ILE A 19 4.74 9.96 -3.34
CA ILE A 19 3.83 9.74 -2.22
C ILE A 19 3.34 11.08 -1.69
N HIS A 20 2.03 11.31 -1.78
CA HIS A 20 1.36 12.53 -1.33
C HIS A 20 0.58 12.35 -0.04
N ALA A 21 0.14 11.13 0.28
CA ALA A 21 -0.53 10.83 1.52
C ALA A 21 -0.04 9.51 2.12
N VAL A 22 0.07 9.48 3.44
CA VAL A 22 0.47 8.31 4.22
C VAL A 22 -0.55 8.09 5.33
N ILE A 23 -1.38 7.06 5.16
CA ILE A 23 -2.45 6.74 6.09
C ILE A 23 -1.98 5.64 7.04
N ARG A 24 -1.86 5.97 8.32
CA ARG A 24 -1.54 5.00 9.36
C ARG A 24 -2.79 4.21 9.74
N LEU A 25 -2.77 2.91 9.49
CA LEU A 25 -3.90 2.06 9.83
C LEU A 25 -3.96 1.81 11.35
N LYS A 26 -5.17 1.97 11.92
CA LYS A 26 -5.45 1.59 13.31
C LYS A 26 -5.59 0.06 13.42
N LYS A 27 -5.43 -0.46 14.64
CA LYS A 27 -5.48 -1.91 14.94
C LYS A 27 -6.77 -2.59 14.44
N GLN A 28 -7.92 -1.91 14.56
CA GLN A 28 -9.20 -2.43 14.08
C GLN A 28 -9.26 -2.55 12.55
N SER A 29 -8.88 -1.49 11.83
CA SER A 29 -8.82 -1.48 10.37
C SER A 29 -7.85 -2.54 9.83
N LEU A 30 -6.73 -2.76 10.54
CA LEU A 30 -5.78 -3.82 10.21
C LEU A 30 -6.37 -5.22 10.32
N LYS A 31 -7.12 -5.48 11.39
CA LYS A 31 -7.80 -6.76 11.57
C LYS A 31 -8.78 -7.03 10.43
N MET A 32 -9.51 -5.99 10.00
CA MET A 32 -10.48 -6.10 8.89
C MET A 32 -9.78 -6.35 7.55
N ARG A 33 -8.73 -5.58 7.23
CA ARG A 33 -7.92 -5.77 6.02
C ARG A 33 -7.33 -7.18 5.94
N ASN A 34 -6.79 -7.68 7.05
CA ASN A 34 -6.23 -9.04 7.08
C ASN A 34 -7.28 -10.12 6.81
N ARG A 35 -8.52 -9.92 7.29
CA ARG A 35 -9.64 -10.83 6.98
C ARG A 35 -10.01 -10.77 5.50
N ALA A 36 -10.11 -9.58 4.92
CA ALA A 36 -10.39 -9.41 3.50
C ALA A 36 -9.30 -10.04 2.62
N ALA A 37 -8.03 -9.84 2.97
CA ALA A 37 -6.91 -10.47 2.27
C ALA A 37 -6.96 -12.01 2.34
N ALA A 38 -7.38 -12.58 3.47
CA ALA A 38 -7.50 -14.03 3.63
C ALA A 38 -8.55 -14.65 2.68
N CYS A 39 -9.58 -13.91 2.26
CA CYS A 39 -10.54 -14.38 1.25
C CYS A 39 -9.89 -14.60 -0.12
N HIS A 40 -8.82 -13.87 -0.44
CA HIS A 40 -8.06 -14.00 -1.69
C HIS A 40 -6.76 -14.81 -1.50
N ALA A 41 -6.77 -15.80 -0.59
CA ALA A 41 -5.59 -16.61 -0.26
C ALA A 41 -4.92 -17.28 -1.49
N SER A 42 -5.71 -17.68 -2.49
CA SER A 42 -5.23 -18.29 -3.73
C SER A 42 -4.39 -17.32 -4.59
N GLN A 43 -4.68 -16.02 -4.54
CA GLN A 43 -3.94 -14.97 -5.26
C GLN A 43 -2.68 -14.54 -4.52
N LEU A 44 -2.63 -14.77 -3.20
CA LEU A 44 -1.49 -14.44 -2.35
C LEU A 44 -0.34 -15.46 -2.46
N GLY A 45 -0.40 -16.39 -3.41
CA GLY A 45 0.72 -17.29 -3.76
C GLY A 45 1.32 -18.00 -2.56
N GLY A 46 0.51 -18.72 -1.77
CA GLY A 46 0.99 -19.50 -0.61
C GLY A 46 1.54 -18.68 0.56
N GLY A 47 1.65 -17.35 0.42
CA GLY A 47 2.17 -16.42 1.42
C GLY A 47 1.08 -15.48 1.89
N GLY A 48 0.03 -16.01 2.52
CA GLY A 48 -1.04 -15.21 3.12
C GLY A 48 -0.49 -14.22 4.16
N GLY A 49 -0.18 -13.00 3.74
CA GLY A 49 -0.09 -11.80 4.57
C GLY A 49 0.96 -11.75 5.67
N ARG A 50 1.89 -12.69 5.75
CA ARG A 50 2.99 -12.65 6.73
C ARG A 50 4.32 -12.65 6.00
N ARG A 51 4.90 -11.46 5.84
CA ARG A 51 6.36 -11.35 5.63
C ARG A 51 7.01 -12.12 6.79
N GLY A 52 7.45 -13.34 6.55
CA GLY A 52 8.11 -14.16 7.58
C GLY A 52 9.44 -13.51 8.01
N GLY A 53 9.87 -13.80 9.24
CA GLY A 53 11.16 -13.35 9.76
C GLY A 53 11.22 -11.86 10.14
N LEU A 54 12.42 -11.27 10.03
CA LEU A 54 12.74 -9.92 10.53
C LEU A 54 11.87 -8.82 9.89
N LEU A 55 11.53 -8.94 8.60
CA LEU A 55 10.65 -7.99 7.92
C LEU A 55 9.24 -7.96 8.52
N GLY A 56 8.72 -9.09 9.01
CA GLY A 56 7.43 -9.16 9.69
C GLY A 56 7.45 -8.47 11.05
N LEU A 57 8.56 -8.60 11.78
CA LEU A 57 8.78 -7.92 13.05
C LEU A 57 8.88 -6.40 12.86
N MET A 58 9.62 -5.96 11.84
CA MET A 58 9.76 -4.55 11.47
C MET A 58 8.42 -3.94 11.05
N ASN A 59 7.64 -4.64 10.22
CA ASN A 59 6.29 -4.20 9.84
C ASN A 59 5.34 -4.06 11.05
N ARG A 60 5.54 -4.89 12.09
CA ARG A 60 4.77 -4.85 13.34
C ARG A 60 5.19 -3.67 14.23
N LEU A 61 6.48 -3.32 14.26
CA LEU A 61 7.03 -2.21 15.05
C LEU A 61 6.74 -0.84 14.42
N PHE A 62 6.94 -0.67 13.12
CA PHE A 62 6.78 0.62 12.43
C PHE A 62 5.33 0.97 12.08
N GLY A 63 4.41 0.01 12.28
CA GLY A 63 2.99 0.13 11.95
C GLY A 63 2.75 0.06 10.45
N GLN A 64 1.67 -0.59 10.05
CA GLN A 64 1.26 -0.62 8.65
C GLN A 64 0.79 0.77 8.21
N ARG A 65 1.35 1.24 7.10
CA ARG A 65 1.01 2.52 6.46
C ARG A 65 0.65 2.24 5.02
N ASP A 66 -0.41 2.88 4.56
CA ASP A 66 -0.79 2.88 3.16
C ASP A 66 -0.38 4.22 2.54
N CYS A 67 0.39 4.15 1.46
CA CYS A 67 0.90 5.32 0.74
C CYS A 67 0.07 5.55 -0.51
N TYR A 68 -0.29 6.81 -0.77
CA TYR A 68 -1.13 7.20 -1.90
C TYR A 68 -0.50 8.36 -2.68
N MET A 69 -0.70 8.33 -3.99
CA MET A 69 -0.39 9.43 -4.90
C MET A 69 -1.68 10.16 -5.25
N ARG A 70 -1.69 11.50 -5.18
CA ARG A 70 -2.83 12.30 -5.61
C ARG A 70 -2.69 12.66 -7.09
N VAL A 71 -3.63 12.18 -7.90
CA VAL A 71 -3.73 12.52 -9.33
C VAL A 71 -4.52 13.82 -9.52
N ALA A 72 -5.61 14.00 -8.78
CA ALA A 72 -6.47 15.18 -8.85
C ALA A 72 -7.01 15.57 -7.45
N PRO A 73 -7.12 16.87 -7.13
CA PRO A 73 -6.49 17.99 -7.84
C PRO A 73 -4.95 17.90 -7.78
N PRO A 74 -4.21 18.44 -8.76
CA PRO A 74 -2.76 18.37 -8.79
C PRO A 74 -2.16 18.97 -7.51
N VAL A 75 -1.08 18.35 -7.03
CA VAL A 75 -0.40 18.77 -5.80
C VAL A 75 0.62 19.85 -6.16
N LYS A 76 0.63 20.95 -5.41
CA LYS A 76 1.73 21.91 -5.46
C LYS A 76 2.72 21.57 -4.34
N GLY A 77 3.93 21.13 -4.71
CA GLY A 77 5.01 20.81 -3.77
C GLY A 77 4.87 19.46 -3.06
N HIS A 78 5.69 19.23 -2.03
CA HIS A 78 5.70 17.99 -1.25
C HIS A 78 4.65 18.03 -0.15
N VAL A 79 3.47 17.47 -0.42
CA VAL A 79 2.41 17.32 0.59
C VAL A 79 2.50 15.92 1.19
N HIS A 80 2.44 15.83 2.52
CA HIS A 80 2.29 14.57 3.26
C HIS A 80 0.98 14.58 4.04
N GLU A 81 -0.11 14.28 3.36
CA GLU A 81 -1.44 14.18 3.95
C GLU A 81 -1.57 12.93 4.82
N ARG A 82 -2.27 13.06 5.96
CA ARG A 82 -2.58 11.95 6.87
C ARG A 82 -4.05 11.53 6.81
N ASP A 83 -4.83 12.22 5.99
CA ASP A 83 -6.25 12.03 5.77
C ASP A 83 -6.55 12.38 4.31
N LEU A 84 -7.18 11.44 3.59
CA LEU A 84 -7.53 11.60 2.18
C LEU A 84 -8.71 12.57 1.98
N PHE A 85 -9.51 12.80 3.03
CA PHE A 85 -10.67 13.69 2.98
C PHE A 85 -10.35 15.09 3.48
N LYS A 86 -9.07 15.40 3.71
CA LYS A 86 -8.66 16.72 4.18
C LYS A 86 -9.10 17.80 3.17
N GLY A 87 -10.03 18.65 3.58
CA GLY A 87 -10.57 19.73 2.74
C GLY A 87 -11.82 19.38 1.94
N VAL A 88 -12.33 18.15 2.05
CA VAL A 88 -13.67 17.77 1.57
C VAL A 88 -14.67 18.07 2.68
N ARG A 89 -15.73 18.81 2.37
CA ARG A 89 -16.79 19.21 3.31
C ARG A 89 -18.14 18.78 2.78
#